data_AF-A0A6A3KDM3-F1
#
_entry.id   AF-A0A6A3KDM3-F1
#
_cell.length_a   1.000
_cell.length_b   1.000
_cell.length_c   1.000
_cell.angle_alpha   90.00
_cell.angle_beta   90.00
_cell.angle_gamma   90.00
#
_symmetry.space_group_name_H-M   'P 1'
#
loop_
_entity.id
_entity.type
_entity.pdbx_description
1 polymer ?
#
loop_
_entity_poly.entity_id
_entity_poly.type
_entity_poly.pdbx_seq_one_letter_code
_entity_poly.pdbx_strand_id
1 'polypeptide(L)'
;MDEEDTLVLSQTVEGDEIAMLLMIELVANAPLSYRDRVLVPDFRLDILSMPDGEAKDQFRFITSDLQRLVRYLRIPDPVITKEGVRATALEALAVCLRRMAFPQRWIDMAGMFGRAPSTLCHIFYFVVEHLDKTFAELLYFDAVRIAKNLDRYCQAIAAKTPAYIEGVWGFIDGTVRPICRPGIGQQAVYNGHKRVHAFKFQTVVAPDGMICHVYGPVDGRRHDIYMLRESGLMSLLEGNDAFHNSTSTAPTNIRRILWHDTLEKAAASKRQPKPKLSCAAKQSKKNS
;
A
#
# COMPACT_ATOMS: atom_id res chain seq x y z
N MET A 1 -64.46 -39.53 18.35
CA MET A 1 -63.20 -38.86 17.97
C MET A 1 -62.78 -39.60 16.73
N ASP A 2 -63.21 -39.04 15.63
CA ASP A 2 -63.69 -39.80 14.48
C ASP A 2 -62.53 -40.03 13.51
N GLU A 3 -62.52 -41.17 12.82
CA GLU A 3 -61.44 -41.59 11.91
C GLU A 3 -61.16 -40.54 10.81
N GLU A 4 -62.14 -39.68 10.53
CA GLU A 4 -62.06 -38.57 9.58
C GLU A 4 -61.12 -37.44 10.05
N ASP A 5 -61.11 -37.11 11.35
CA ASP A 5 -60.21 -36.09 11.93
C ASP A 5 -58.75 -36.57 11.93
N THR A 6 -58.53 -37.88 12.05
CA THR A 6 -57.18 -38.48 12.09
C THR A 6 -56.55 -38.51 10.69
N LEU A 7 -57.36 -38.76 9.65
CA LEU A 7 -56.96 -38.68 8.24
C LEU A 7 -56.67 -37.24 7.78
N VAL A 8 -57.46 -36.27 8.24
CA VAL A 8 -57.20 -34.84 7.95
C VAL A 8 -55.92 -34.38 8.64
N LEU A 9 -55.69 -34.76 9.91
CA LEU A 9 -54.44 -34.46 10.61
C LEU A 9 -53.23 -35.12 9.94
N SER A 10 -53.31 -36.40 9.53
CA SER A 10 -52.19 -37.07 8.85
C SER A 10 -51.88 -36.45 7.48
N GLN A 11 -52.91 -36.07 6.71
CA GLN A 11 -52.75 -35.41 5.41
C GLN A 11 -52.19 -33.98 5.53
N THR A 12 -52.55 -33.25 6.60
CA THR A 12 -51.98 -31.92 6.87
C THR A 12 -50.52 -31.99 7.32
N VAL A 13 -50.14 -32.98 8.13
CA VAL A 13 -48.75 -33.17 8.60
C VAL A 13 -47.83 -33.61 7.45
N GLU A 14 -48.28 -34.54 6.60
CA GLU A 14 -47.53 -34.91 5.38
C GLU A 14 -47.41 -33.75 4.38
N GLY A 15 -48.48 -32.95 4.25
CA GLY A 15 -48.48 -31.75 3.40
C GLY A 15 -47.50 -30.66 3.88
N ASP A 16 -47.40 -30.46 5.20
CA ASP A 16 -46.48 -29.49 5.81
C ASP A 16 -45.02 -29.97 5.75
N GLU A 17 -44.75 -31.27 5.94
CA GLU A 17 -43.41 -31.85 5.76
C GLU A 17 -42.94 -31.74 4.31
N ILE A 18 -43.81 -32.03 3.35
CA ILE A 18 -43.52 -31.87 1.91
C ILE A 18 -43.32 -30.40 1.59
N ALA A 19 -44.13 -29.48 2.11
CA ALA A 19 -43.96 -28.05 1.92
C ALA A 19 -42.64 -27.52 2.51
N MET A 20 -42.24 -28.02 3.68
CA MET A 20 -40.95 -27.70 4.29
C MET A 20 -39.78 -28.23 3.47
N LEU A 21 -39.87 -29.46 2.97
CA LEU A 21 -38.86 -30.06 2.10
C LEU A 21 -38.75 -29.29 0.77
N LEU A 22 -39.88 -28.92 0.17
CA LEU A 22 -39.94 -28.12 -1.05
C LEU A 22 -39.39 -26.71 -0.84
N MET A 23 -39.64 -26.10 0.32
CA MET A 23 -39.08 -24.80 0.70
C MET A 23 -37.57 -24.88 0.91
N ILE A 24 -37.05 -25.95 1.52
CA ILE A 24 -35.61 -26.20 1.65
C ILE A 24 -34.99 -26.39 0.26
N GLU A 25 -35.61 -27.20 -0.61
CA GLU A 25 -35.17 -27.44 -1.99
C GLU A 25 -35.21 -26.13 -2.81
N LEU A 26 -36.24 -25.30 -2.67
CA LEU A 26 -36.38 -23.99 -3.32
C LEU A 26 -35.38 -22.96 -2.80
N VAL A 27 -35.07 -22.95 -1.51
CA VAL A 27 -34.06 -22.06 -0.91
C VAL A 27 -32.64 -22.52 -1.27
N ALA A 28 -32.40 -23.83 -1.29
CA ALA A 28 -31.11 -24.42 -1.67
C ALA A 28 -30.83 -24.27 -3.18
N ASN A 29 -31.86 -24.36 -4.02
CA ASN A 29 -31.76 -24.22 -5.48
C ASN A 29 -32.15 -22.81 -5.98
N ALA A 30 -32.52 -21.88 -5.10
CA ALA A 30 -32.70 -20.49 -5.47
C ALA A 30 -31.41 -20.01 -6.15
N PRO A 31 -31.48 -19.29 -7.28
CA PRO A 31 -30.31 -18.72 -7.91
C PRO A 31 -29.79 -17.56 -7.06
N LEU A 32 -29.20 -17.90 -5.92
CA LEU A 32 -28.44 -17.01 -5.08
C LEU A 32 -27.30 -16.45 -5.94
N SER A 33 -27.10 -15.14 -5.84
CA SER A 33 -25.91 -14.52 -6.42
C SER A 33 -24.68 -15.29 -5.93
N TYR A 34 -23.63 -15.37 -6.75
CA TYR A 34 -22.38 -16.00 -6.32
C TYR A 34 -21.90 -15.45 -4.96
N ARG A 35 -22.19 -14.17 -4.66
CA ARG A 35 -21.91 -13.54 -3.37
C ARG A 35 -22.72 -14.11 -2.20
N ASP A 36 -23.96 -14.49 -2.43
CA ASP A 36 -24.87 -15.04 -1.40
C ASP A 36 -24.59 -16.53 -1.17
N ARG A 37 -23.89 -17.19 -2.11
CA ARG A 37 -23.34 -18.56 -1.95
C ARG A 37 -22.01 -18.62 -1.22
N VAL A 38 -21.37 -17.48 -0.93
CA VAL A 38 -20.12 -17.48 -0.15
C VAL A 38 -20.47 -17.85 1.28
N LEU A 39 -20.37 -19.14 1.59
CA LEU A 39 -20.41 -19.63 2.97
C LEU A 39 -19.21 -19.02 3.69
N VAL A 40 -19.45 -18.01 4.51
CA VAL A 40 -18.44 -17.47 5.42
C VAL A 40 -18.27 -18.52 6.51
N PRO A 41 -17.13 -19.19 6.60
CA PRO A 41 -16.93 -20.20 7.63
C PRO A 41 -17.06 -19.57 9.02
N ASP A 42 -17.78 -20.22 9.93
CA ASP A 42 -17.90 -19.74 11.30
C ASP A 42 -16.68 -20.13 12.13
N PHE A 43 -15.51 -19.59 11.74
CA PHE A 43 -14.28 -19.66 12.51
C PHE A 43 -13.57 -18.31 12.47
N ARG A 44 -12.61 -18.09 13.37
CA ARG A 44 -11.69 -16.96 13.30
C ARG A 44 -10.27 -17.48 13.28
N LEU A 45 -9.42 -16.86 12.46
CA LEU A 45 -8.03 -17.25 12.36
C LEU A 45 -7.32 -17.05 13.70
N ASP A 46 -6.83 -18.14 14.29
CA ASP A 46 -5.95 -18.07 15.45
C ASP A 46 -4.50 -17.84 15.01
N ILE A 47 -4.11 -16.58 14.98
CA ILE A 47 -2.78 -16.14 14.56
C ILE A 47 -1.69 -16.62 15.52
N LEU A 48 -2.01 -16.87 16.80
CA LEU A 48 -1.02 -17.30 17.79
C LEU A 48 -0.72 -18.79 17.68
N SER A 49 -1.64 -19.58 17.14
CA SER A 49 -1.41 -20.98 16.81
C SER A 49 -0.62 -21.20 15.51
N MET A 50 -0.41 -20.14 14.71
CA MET A 50 0.22 -20.23 13.40
C MET A 50 1.74 -20.45 13.51
N PRO A 51 2.34 -21.39 12.77
CA PRO A 51 3.80 -21.51 12.70
C PRO A 51 4.45 -20.24 12.13
N ASP A 52 5.62 -19.87 12.64
CA ASP A 52 6.32 -18.64 12.22
C ASP A 52 6.65 -18.59 10.72
N GLY A 53 6.91 -19.74 10.10
CA GLY A 53 7.12 -19.84 8.65
C GLY A 53 5.86 -19.43 7.87
N GLU A 54 4.71 -19.96 8.27
CA GLU A 54 3.42 -19.59 7.67
C GLU A 54 3.07 -18.13 7.94
N ALA A 55 3.26 -17.65 9.18
CA ALA A 55 3.02 -16.25 9.52
C ALA A 55 3.86 -15.29 8.65
N LYS A 56 5.13 -15.65 8.39
CA LYS A 56 6.00 -14.88 7.50
C LYS A 56 5.54 -14.90 6.05
N ASP A 57 5.05 -16.02 5.55
CA ASP A 57 4.52 -16.12 4.19
C ASP A 57 3.20 -15.35 4.02
N GLN A 58 2.34 -15.38 5.04
CA GLN A 58 1.03 -14.72 4.98
C GLN A 58 1.12 -13.21 5.26
N PHE A 59 1.91 -12.80 6.25
CA PHE A 59 1.92 -11.45 6.83
C PHE A 59 3.26 -10.73 6.73
N ARG A 60 4.34 -11.41 6.29
CA ARG A 60 5.73 -10.91 6.28
C ARG A 60 6.38 -10.75 7.66
N PHE A 61 5.71 -11.18 8.71
CA PHE A 61 6.19 -11.13 10.10
C PHE A 61 5.94 -12.45 10.80
N ILE A 62 6.83 -12.81 11.73
CA ILE A 62 6.60 -13.93 12.64
C ILE A 62 5.57 -13.55 13.71
N THR A 63 5.02 -14.55 14.42
CA THR A 63 3.93 -14.34 15.40
C THR A 63 4.30 -13.37 16.52
N SER A 64 5.51 -13.50 17.07
CA SER A 64 6.03 -12.62 18.12
C SER A 64 6.19 -11.16 17.66
N ASP A 65 6.56 -10.94 16.40
CA ASP A 65 6.65 -9.60 15.82
C ASP A 65 5.27 -9.00 15.58
N LEU A 66 4.27 -9.78 15.17
CA LEU A 66 2.88 -9.31 15.08
C LEU A 66 2.36 -8.79 16.43
N GLN A 67 2.63 -9.51 17.52
CA GLN A 67 2.27 -9.06 18.87
C GLN A 67 3.00 -7.78 19.28
N ARG A 68 4.28 -7.62 18.89
CA ARG A 68 5.03 -6.37 19.12
C ARG A 68 4.45 -5.22 18.30
N LEU A 69 4.13 -5.46 17.03
CA LEU A 69 3.53 -4.47 16.14
C LEU A 69 2.19 -3.98 16.65
N VAL A 70 1.30 -4.86 17.13
CA VAL A 70 0.03 -4.43 17.77
C VAL A 70 0.28 -3.38 18.86
N ARG A 71 1.27 -3.64 19.73
CA ARG A 71 1.64 -2.72 20.83
C ARG A 71 2.23 -1.41 20.32
N TYR A 72 3.21 -1.46 19.40
CA TYR A 72 3.88 -0.27 18.90
C TYR A 72 3.00 0.58 17.98
N LEU A 73 2.11 -0.04 17.22
CA LEU A 73 1.10 0.62 16.39
C LEU A 73 -0.12 1.07 17.20
N ARG A 74 -0.15 0.77 18.51
CA ARG A 74 -1.19 1.20 19.45
C ARG A 74 -2.59 0.82 18.99
N ILE A 75 -2.73 -0.35 18.37
CA ILE A 75 -4.03 -0.80 17.85
C ILE A 75 -4.92 -1.14 19.05
N PRO A 76 -6.14 -0.56 19.14
CA PRO A 76 -7.04 -0.82 20.26
C PRO A 76 -7.51 -2.27 20.26
N ASP A 77 -7.72 -2.83 21.45
CA ASP A 77 -8.27 -4.18 21.63
C ASP A 77 -9.45 -4.13 22.62
N PRO A 78 -10.68 -4.46 22.19
CA PRO A 78 -11.06 -4.88 20.84
C PRO A 78 -11.05 -3.72 19.84
N VAL A 79 -10.83 -4.05 18.56
CA VAL A 79 -11.15 -3.16 17.44
C VAL A 79 -12.66 -3.15 17.23
N ILE A 80 -13.25 -1.95 17.17
CA ILE A 80 -14.68 -1.75 16.88
C ILE A 80 -14.78 -0.75 15.73
N THR A 81 -15.26 -1.21 14.57
CA THR A 81 -15.44 -0.33 13.40
C THR A 81 -16.71 0.51 13.52
N LYS A 82 -16.84 1.54 12.69
CA LYS A 82 -18.04 2.40 12.62
C LYS A 82 -19.32 1.63 12.26
N GLU A 83 -19.19 0.51 11.55
CA GLU A 83 -20.27 -0.40 11.21
C GLU A 83 -20.58 -1.44 12.32
N GLY A 84 -19.91 -1.34 13.47
CA GLY A 84 -20.12 -2.25 14.61
C GLY A 84 -19.38 -3.58 14.50
N VAL A 85 -18.48 -3.76 13.52
CA VAL A 85 -17.67 -4.96 13.40
C VAL A 85 -16.67 -5.02 14.55
N ARG A 86 -16.58 -6.19 15.21
CA ARG A 86 -15.61 -6.46 16.28
C ARG A 86 -14.54 -7.45 15.81
N ALA A 87 -13.28 -7.12 16.08
CA ALA A 87 -12.12 -7.97 15.84
C ALA A 87 -11.10 -7.79 16.97
N THR A 88 -10.23 -8.78 17.16
CA THR A 88 -9.07 -8.58 18.04
C THR A 88 -8.07 -7.66 17.37
N ALA A 89 -7.23 -6.96 18.16
CA ALA A 89 -6.17 -6.12 17.58
C ALA A 89 -5.22 -6.90 16.67
N LEU A 90 -4.95 -8.16 17.00
CA LEU A 90 -4.08 -9.04 16.21
C LEU A 90 -4.74 -9.46 14.90
N GLU A 91 -6.03 -9.83 14.91
CA GLU A 91 -6.81 -10.11 13.70
C GLU A 91 -6.83 -8.88 12.79
N ALA A 92 -7.12 -7.70 13.35
CA ALA A 92 -7.17 -6.47 12.60
C ALA A 92 -5.85 -6.13 11.92
N LEU A 93 -4.73 -6.24 12.66
CA LEU A 93 -3.40 -6.05 12.09
C LEU A 93 -3.11 -7.07 10.97
N ALA A 94 -3.43 -8.35 11.18
CA ALA A 94 -3.18 -9.40 10.20
C ALA A 94 -3.99 -9.19 8.91
N VAL A 95 -5.26 -8.79 9.00
CA VAL A 95 -6.08 -8.40 7.83
C VAL A 95 -5.40 -7.26 7.07
N CYS A 96 -4.92 -6.25 7.79
CA CYS A 96 -4.23 -5.10 7.19
C CYS A 96 -2.95 -5.52 6.46
N LEU A 97 -2.06 -6.25 7.15
CA LEU A 97 -0.79 -6.73 6.60
C LEU A 97 -0.99 -7.66 5.40
N ARG A 98 -1.93 -8.61 5.50
CA ARG A 98 -2.23 -9.53 4.41
C ARG A 98 -2.70 -8.77 3.17
N ARG A 99 -3.55 -7.74 3.33
CA ARG A 99 -4.02 -6.91 2.23
C ARG A 99 -2.91 -6.09 1.58
N MET A 100 -1.97 -5.59 2.37
CA MET A 100 -0.84 -4.76 1.90
C MET A 100 0.32 -5.58 1.32
N ALA A 101 0.46 -6.86 1.68
CA ALA A 101 1.54 -7.71 1.20
C ALA A 101 1.44 -8.02 -0.30
N PHE A 102 0.23 -8.15 -0.84
CA PHE A 102 -0.01 -8.40 -2.26
C PHE A 102 -1.44 -7.98 -2.69
N PRO A 103 -1.65 -7.47 -3.91
CA PRO A 103 -2.99 -7.15 -4.42
C PRO A 103 -3.87 -8.41 -4.54
N GLN A 104 -4.89 -8.54 -3.69
CA GLN A 104 -5.86 -9.64 -3.70
C GLN A 104 -7.29 -9.13 -3.47
N ARG A 105 -8.30 -9.90 -3.88
CA ARG A 105 -9.71 -9.52 -3.65
C ARG A 105 -10.10 -9.92 -2.22
N TRP A 106 -11.05 -9.19 -1.65
CA TRP A 106 -11.57 -9.50 -0.31
C TRP A 106 -12.15 -10.90 -0.20
N ILE A 107 -12.76 -11.40 -1.27
CA ILE A 107 -13.31 -12.76 -1.33
C ILE A 107 -12.21 -13.84 -1.23
N ASP A 108 -11.03 -13.58 -1.79
CA ASP A 108 -9.90 -14.52 -1.74
C ASP A 108 -9.33 -14.62 -0.30
N MET A 109 -9.55 -13.59 0.53
CA MET A 109 -9.14 -13.56 1.95
C MET A 109 -10.22 -14.12 2.90
N ALA A 110 -11.48 -14.20 2.46
CA ALA A 110 -12.60 -14.57 3.33
C ALA A 110 -12.41 -15.96 3.97
N GLY A 111 -11.95 -16.93 3.17
CA GLY A 111 -11.68 -18.29 3.63
C GLY A 111 -10.54 -18.41 4.62
N MET A 112 -9.59 -17.47 4.67
CA MET A 112 -8.47 -17.48 5.62
C MET A 112 -8.89 -16.94 6.99
N PHE A 113 -9.68 -15.86 7.00
CA PHE A 113 -10.05 -15.16 8.23
C PHE A 113 -11.39 -15.63 8.80
N GLY A 114 -12.18 -16.39 8.03
CA GLY A 114 -13.55 -16.75 8.39
C GLY A 114 -14.46 -15.53 8.52
N ARG A 115 -14.22 -14.50 7.68
CA ARG A 115 -14.95 -13.22 7.72
C ARG A 115 -15.55 -12.91 6.36
N ALA A 116 -16.72 -12.29 6.37
CA ALA A 116 -17.32 -11.78 5.14
C ALA A 116 -16.39 -10.74 4.47
N PRO A 117 -16.37 -10.65 3.13
CA PRO A 117 -15.55 -9.67 2.41
C PRO A 117 -15.79 -8.22 2.86
N SER A 118 -17.03 -7.85 3.17
CA SER A 118 -17.39 -6.53 3.71
C SER A 118 -16.77 -6.29 5.09
N THR A 119 -16.84 -7.28 5.98
CA THR A 119 -16.24 -7.24 7.32
C THR A 119 -14.73 -7.04 7.25
N LEU A 120 -14.04 -7.76 6.36
CA LEU A 120 -12.60 -7.59 6.13
C LEU A 120 -12.26 -6.17 5.64
N CYS A 121 -13.08 -5.64 4.74
CA CYS A 121 -12.94 -4.28 4.24
C CYS A 121 -13.06 -3.25 5.38
N HIS A 122 -14.07 -3.37 6.24
CA HIS A 122 -14.26 -2.46 7.39
C HIS A 122 -13.08 -2.53 8.38
N ILE A 123 -12.60 -3.73 8.70
CA ILE A 123 -11.44 -3.94 9.57
C ILE A 123 -10.19 -3.30 8.96
N PHE A 124 -9.95 -3.50 7.67
CA PHE A 124 -8.82 -2.91 6.97
C PHE A 124 -8.82 -1.38 7.06
N TYR A 125 -9.95 -0.75 6.72
CA TYR A 125 -10.05 0.71 6.74
C TYR A 125 -9.94 1.27 8.16
N PHE A 126 -10.46 0.59 9.17
CA PHE A 126 -10.24 0.97 10.56
C PHE A 126 -8.75 1.06 10.90
N VAL A 127 -7.97 0.03 10.54
CA VAL A 127 -6.52 0.03 10.85
C VAL A 127 -5.80 1.13 10.08
N VAL A 128 -6.11 1.34 8.80
CA VAL A 128 -5.51 2.41 8.00
C VAL A 128 -5.82 3.79 8.57
N GLU A 129 -7.09 4.06 8.90
CA GLU A 129 -7.53 5.32 9.51
C GLU A 129 -6.88 5.53 10.90
N HIS A 130 -6.77 4.47 11.69
CA HIS A 130 -6.08 4.51 12.99
C HIS A 130 -4.60 4.87 12.84
N LEU A 131 -3.90 4.25 11.88
CA LEU A 131 -2.49 4.53 11.62
C LEU A 131 -2.26 5.94 11.11
N ASP A 132 -3.08 6.39 10.16
CA ASP A 132 -3.01 7.75 9.61
C ASP A 132 -3.21 8.78 10.73
N LYS A 133 -4.24 8.61 11.56
CA LYS A 133 -4.52 9.49 12.69
C LYS A 133 -3.43 9.47 13.77
N THR A 134 -2.94 8.29 14.13
CA THR A 134 -2.00 8.11 15.25
C THR A 134 -0.58 8.52 14.89
N PHE A 135 -0.20 8.36 13.61
CA PHE A 135 1.16 8.56 13.12
C PHE A 135 1.24 9.59 12.00
N ALA A 136 0.26 10.49 11.87
CA ALA A 136 0.21 11.53 10.82
C ALA A 136 1.53 12.30 10.71
N GLU A 137 2.08 12.77 11.84
CA GLU A 137 3.34 13.52 11.87
C GLU A 137 4.52 12.67 11.39
N LEU A 138 4.56 11.39 11.78
CA LEU A 138 5.62 10.45 11.37
C LEU A 138 5.52 10.10 9.88
N LEU A 139 4.31 9.88 9.37
CA LEU A 139 4.05 9.60 7.95
C LEU A 139 4.32 10.82 7.07
N TYR A 140 4.02 12.01 7.59
CA TYR A 140 4.35 13.26 6.93
C TYR A 140 5.87 13.48 6.90
N PHE A 141 6.57 13.40 8.03
CA PHE A 141 8.03 13.53 8.05
C PHE A 141 8.71 12.90 9.27
N ASP A 142 9.51 11.86 9.05
CA ASP A 142 10.26 11.14 10.10
C ASP A 142 11.55 11.88 10.53
N ALA A 143 11.40 13.08 11.09
CA ALA A 143 12.52 13.95 11.45
C ALA A 143 13.54 13.26 12.39
N VAL A 144 13.05 12.50 13.37
CA VAL A 144 13.88 11.91 14.43
C VAL A 144 14.82 10.85 13.87
N ARG A 145 14.30 9.89 13.08
CA ARG A 145 15.16 8.86 12.48
C ARG A 145 16.13 9.48 11.49
N ILE A 146 15.65 10.43 10.67
CA ILE A 146 16.47 11.05 9.64
C ILE A 146 17.62 11.82 10.27
N ALA A 147 17.33 12.72 11.22
CA ALA A 147 18.34 13.53 11.91
C ALA A 147 19.45 12.67 12.51
N LYS A 148 19.10 11.54 13.15
CA LYS A 148 20.06 10.59 13.72
C LYS A 148 20.96 9.92 12.67
N ASN A 149 20.50 9.77 11.43
CA ASN A 149 21.22 9.08 10.36
C ASN A 149 21.76 10.01 9.27
N LEU A 150 21.60 11.33 9.39
CA LEU A 150 21.94 12.30 8.35
C LEU A 150 23.38 12.15 7.84
N ASP A 151 24.36 12.04 8.73
CA ASP A 151 25.77 11.88 8.35
C ASP A 151 26.00 10.58 7.59
N ARG A 152 25.43 9.48 8.08
CA ARG A 152 25.50 8.17 7.44
C ARG A 152 24.88 8.21 6.05
N TYR A 153 23.74 8.87 5.89
CA TYR A 153 23.07 9.02 4.59
C TYR A 153 23.90 9.86 3.62
N CYS A 154 24.42 11.01 4.07
CA CYS A 154 25.30 11.85 3.26
C CYS A 154 26.56 11.13 2.81
N GLN A 155 27.22 10.39 3.71
CA GLN A 155 28.41 9.60 3.38
C GLN A 155 28.09 8.48 2.39
N ALA A 156 26.96 7.77 2.57
CA ALA A 156 26.56 6.69 1.67
C ALA A 156 26.29 7.20 0.24
N ILE A 157 25.69 8.38 0.10
CA ILE A 157 25.43 9.01 -1.20
C ILE A 157 26.73 9.53 -1.81
N ALA A 158 27.55 10.26 -1.04
CA ALA A 158 28.83 10.79 -1.50
C ALA A 158 29.76 9.66 -1.97
N ALA A 159 29.79 8.51 -1.29
CA ALA A 159 30.60 7.35 -1.69
C ALA A 159 30.25 6.81 -3.10
N LYS A 160 29.02 7.02 -3.58
CA LYS A 160 28.62 6.63 -4.94
C LYS A 160 28.99 7.68 -5.99
N THR A 161 29.13 8.95 -5.62
CA THR A 161 29.42 10.03 -6.57
C THR A 161 30.24 11.17 -5.93
N PRO A 162 31.51 10.90 -5.50
CA PRO A 162 32.24 11.78 -4.58
C PRO A 162 32.55 13.18 -5.13
N ALA A 163 32.69 13.30 -6.46
CA ALA A 163 33.14 14.53 -7.11
C ALA A 163 32.02 15.52 -7.45
N TYR A 164 30.75 15.22 -7.13
CA TYR A 164 29.62 16.01 -7.67
C TYR A 164 28.52 16.32 -6.64
N ILE A 165 28.43 15.60 -5.52
CA ILE A 165 27.29 15.68 -4.62
C ILE A 165 27.75 15.60 -3.16
N GLU A 166 27.65 16.73 -2.46
CA GLU A 166 27.90 16.83 -1.03
C GLU A 166 26.62 17.28 -0.30
N GLY A 167 26.48 16.84 0.96
CA GLY A 167 25.39 17.26 1.82
C GLY A 167 24.00 16.78 1.42
N VAL A 168 23.88 15.76 0.56
CA VAL A 168 22.58 15.17 0.18
C VAL A 168 22.27 13.97 1.04
N TRP A 169 21.07 13.88 1.61
CA TRP A 169 20.70 12.79 2.52
C TRP A 169 19.53 11.93 2.02
N GLY A 170 18.79 12.38 0.99
CA GLY A 170 17.63 11.66 0.48
C GLY A 170 17.23 12.10 -0.92
N PHE A 171 16.38 11.29 -1.54
CA PHE A 171 15.91 11.51 -2.90
C PHE A 171 14.41 11.74 -2.92
N ILE A 172 14.00 12.85 -3.55
CA ILE A 172 12.61 13.18 -3.75
C ILE A 172 12.15 12.70 -5.13
N ASP A 173 10.95 12.13 -5.18
CA ASP A 173 10.35 11.70 -6.43
C ASP A 173 8.83 11.88 -6.45
N GLY A 174 8.30 12.10 -7.65
CA GLY A 174 6.88 12.22 -7.94
C GLY A 174 6.34 10.91 -8.53
N THR A 175 5.55 10.17 -7.75
CA THR A 175 4.90 8.94 -8.22
C THR A 175 3.52 9.25 -8.81
N VAL A 176 3.30 8.83 -10.07
CA VAL A 176 1.99 8.86 -10.73
C VAL A 176 1.25 7.54 -10.42
N ARG A 177 0.05 7.63 -9.86
CA ARG A 177 -0.84 6.50 -9.58
C ARG A 177 -2.04 6.52 -10.53
N PRO A 178 -2.06 5.67 -11.58
CA PRO A 178 -3.16 5.62 -12.52
C PRO A 178 -4.48 5.26 -11.86
N ILE A 179 -5.56 5.87 -12.33
CA ILE A 179 -6.94 5.59 -11.94
C ILE A 179 -7.81 5.36 -13.17
N CYS A 180 -8.99 4.78 -12.97
CA CYS A 180 -10.02 4.74 -14.01
C CYS A 180 -10.42 6.17 -14.41
N ARG A 181 -10.81 6.36 -15.67
CA ARG A 181 -11.31 7.65 -16.17
C ARG A 181 -12.57 8.04 -15.37
N PRO A 182 -12.56 9.15 -14.61
CA PRO A 182 -13.75 9.57 -13.88
C PRO A 182 -14.77 10.22 -14.83
N GLY A 183 -16.06 10.13 -14.49
CA GLY A 183 -17.12 10.80 -15.23
C GLY A 183 -17.14 12.32 -15.05
N ILE A 184 -16.69 12.80 -13.88
CA ILE A 184 -16.64 14.22 -13.50
C ILE A 184 -15.18 14.58 -13.16
N GLY A 185 -14.75 15.80 -13.49
CA GLY A 185 -13.40 16.28 -13.12
C GLY A 185 -12.26 15.62 -13.90
N GLN A 186 -12.55 14.95 -15.02
CA GLN A 186 -11.59 14.22 -15.83
C GLN A 186 -10.34 15.04 -16.18
N GLN A 187 -10.52 16.31 -16.55
CA GLN A 187 -9.44 17.19 -16.97
C GLN A 187 -8.46 17.54 -15.83
N ALA A 188 -8.92 17.51 -14.57
CA ALA A 188 -8.08 17.80 -13.41
C ALA A 188 -7.08 16.66 -13.15
N VAL A 189 -7.53 15.42 -13.28
CA VAL A 189 -6.72 14.22 -13.02
C VAL A 189 -6.02 13.67 -14.27
N TYR A 190 -6.26 14.23 -15.45
CA TYR A 190 -5.56 13.79 -16.66
C TYR A 190 -4.10 14.29 -16.67
N ASN A 191 -3.16 13.35 -16.62
CA ASN A 191 -1.74 13.61 -16.75
C ASN A 191 -1.34 13.55 -18.22
N GLY A 192 -1.08 14.72 -18.84
CA GLY A 192 -0.72 14.81 -20.25
C GLY A 192 0.62 14.16 -20.62
N HIS A 193 1.59 14.15 -19.69
CA HIS A 193 2.91 13.55 -19.92
C HIS A 193 2.83 12.02 -19.98
N LYS A 194 2.11 11.39 -19.06
CA LYS A 194 1.91 9.93 -19.02
C LYS A 194 0.70 9.46 -19.83
N ARG A 195 -0.13 10.39 -20.32
CA ARG A 195 -1.38 10.16 -21.08
C ARG A 195 -2.40 9.26 -20.36
N VAL A 196 -2.46 9.35 -19.04
CA VAL A 196 -3.37 8.58 -18.18
C VAL A 196 -4.08 9.48 -17.17
N HIS A 197 -5.25 9.07 -16.68
CA HIS A 197 -5.87 9.68 -15.52
C HIS A 197 -5.17 9.16 -14.27
N ALA A 198 -4.75 10.05 -13.39
CA ALA A 198 -3.94 9.66 -12.23
C ALA A 198 -4.03 10.68 -11.11
N PHE A 199 -3.73 10.21 -9.91
CA PHE A 199 -3.25 11.07 -8.83
C PHE A 199 -1.72 11.03 -8.78
N LYS A 200 -1.12 12.10 -8.28
CA LYS A 200 0.30 12.16 -8.00
C LYS A 200 0.54 12.17 -6.50
N PHE A 201 1.66 11.58 -6.13
CA PHE A 201 2.18 11.58 -4.78
C PHE A 201 3.64 11.98 -4.84
N GLN A 202 4.11 12.66 -3.81
CA GLN A 202 5.51 13.00 -3.64
C GLN A 202 6.05 12.20 -2.46
N THR A 203 7.23 11.62 -2.64
CA THR A 203 7.90 10.89 -1.57
C THR A 203 9.37 11.27 -1.48
N VAL A 204 9.92 11.28 -0.25
CA VAL A 204 11.37 11.28 -0.05
C VAL A 204 11.80 9.91 0.43
N VAL A 205 12.83 9.33 -0.18
CA VAL A 205 13.41 8.04 0.19
C VAL A 205 14.84 8.24 0.69
N ALA A 206 15.15 7.66 1.85
CA ALA A 206 16.50 7.66 2.40
C ALA A 206 17.33 6.46 1.90
N PRO A 207 18.68 6.51 2.00
CA PRO A 207 19.57 5.41 1.61
C PRO A 207 19.33 4.06 2.29
N ASP A 208 18.58 4.00 3.39
CA ASP A 208 18.16 2.75 4.02
C ASP A 208 16.90 2.13 3.39
N GLY A 209 16.39 2.73 2.32
CA GLY A 209 15.23 2.24 1.56
C GLY A 209 13.88 2.63 2.16
N MET A 210 13.87 3.37 3.26
CA MET A 210 12.64 3.81 3.91
C MET A 210 12.12 5.10 3.28
N ILE A 211 10.79 5.18 3.15
CA ILE A 211 10.10 6.42 2.82
C ILE A 211 10.10 7.30 4.07
N CYS A 212 10.58 8.52 3.91
CA CYS A 212 10.79 9.53 4.97
C CYS A 212 9.72 10.61 4.99
N HIS A 213 9.06 10.82 3.85
CA HIS A 213 8.04 11.82 3.64
C HIS A 213 7.06 11.31 2.60
N VAL A 214 5.76 11.55 2.80
CA VAL A 214 4.72 11.33 1.80
C VAL A 214 3.82 12.56 1.75
N TYR A 215 3.52 13.03 0.54
CA TYR A 215 2.51 14.06 0.29
C TYR A 215 1.62 13.70 -0.90
N GLY A 216 0.33 14.01 -0.78
CA GLY A 216 -0.71 13.72 -1.77
C GLY A 216 -1.96 13.13 -1.12
N PRO A 217 -2.97 12.74 -1.91
CA PRO A 217 -3.01 12.76 -3.38
C PRO A 217 -3.11 14.18 -3.95
N VAL A 218 -2.44 14.42 -5.07
CA VAL A 218 -2.54 15.67 -5.87
C VAL A 218 -3.05 15.35 -7.27
N ASP A 219 -3.80 16.28 -7.87
CA ASP A 219 -4.27 16.20 -9.25
C ASP A 219 -3.17 15.81 -10.26
N GLY A 220 -3.44 14.82 -11.10
CA GLY A 220 -2.51 14.30 -12.10
C GLY A 220 -1.98 15.33 -13.10
N ARG A 221 -2.72 16.42 -13.33
CA ARG A 221 -2.32 17.53 -14.21
C ARG A 221 -1.20 18.40 -13.61
N ARG A 222 -1.04 18.42 -12.28
CA ARG A 222 -0.09 19.32 -11.61
C ARG A 222 1.36 18.87 -11.83
N HIS A 223 2.28 19.83 -11.88
CA HIS A 223 3.72 19.56 -11.98
C HIS A 223 4.31 19.16 -10.62
N ASP A 224 5.43 18.42 -10.63
CA ASP A 224 6.00 17.90 -9.38
C ASP A 224 6.57 19.03 -8.50
N ILE A 225 6.98 20.14 -9.10
CA ILE A 225 7.35 21.37 -8.38
C ILE A 225 6.18 21.99 -7.60
N TYR A 226 4.95 21.83 -8.10
CA TYR A 226 3.76 22.27 -7.37
C TYR A 226 3.58 21.41 -6.11
N MET A 227 3.75 20.09 -6.21
CA MET A 227 3.69 19.23 -5.02
C MET A 227 4.76 19.59 -3.98
N LEU A 228 5.99 19.86 -4.40
CA LEU A 228 7.07 20.30 -3.49
C LEU A 228 6.74 21.59 -2.75
N ARG A 229 6.09 22.54 -3.42
CA ARG A 229 5.69 23.79 -2.78
C ARG A 229 4.55 23.57 -1.79
N GLU A 230 3.51 22.86 -2.21
CA GLU A 230 2.31 22.65 -1.40
C GLU A 230 2.56 21.71 -0.22
N SER A 231 3.53 20.79 -0.34
CA SER A 231 3.86 19.87 0.74
C SER A 231 4.48 20.56 1.95
N GLY A 232 4.99 21.80 1.81
CA GLY A 232 5.64 22.53 2.90
C GLY A 232 6.98 21.93 3.35
N LEU A 233 7.46 20.88 2.67
CA LEU A 233 8.65 20.13 3.06
C LEU A 233 9.90 21.01 3.12
N MET A 234 10.07 21.92 2.15
CA MET A 234 11.25 22.81 2.13
C MET A 234 11.28 23.73 3.34
N SER A 235 10.15 24.33 3.70
CA SER A 235 10.04 25.20 4.88
C SER A 235 10.28 24.43 6.17
N LEU A 236 9.84 23.16 6.25
CA LEU A 236 10.13 22.29 7.39
C LEU A 236 11.64 22.01 7.52
N LEU A 237 12.32 21.72 6.41
CA LEU A 237 13.77 21.48 6.42
C LEU A 237 14.56 22.76 6.75
N GLU A 238 14.13 23.90 6.22
CA GLU A 238 14.71 25.22 6.51
C GLU A 238 14.58 25.58 8.00
N GLY A 239 13.43 25.31 8.60
CA GLY A 239 13.15 25.60 10.01
C GLY A 239 13.75 24.63 11.02
N ASN A 240 14.45 23.59 10.59
CA ASN A 240 15.02 22.57 11.48
C ASN A 240 16.54 22.53 11.40
N ASP A 241 17.20 23.07 12.43
CA ASP A 241 18.67 23.19 12.54
C ASP A 241 19.43 21.86 12.34
N ALA A 242 18.81 20.72 12.66
CA ALA A 242 19.44 19.41 12.45
C ALA A 242 19.75 19.13 10.97
N PHE A 243 19.01 19.75 10.06
CA PHE A 243 19.19 19.62 8.62
C PHE A 243 20.15 20.66 8.05
N HIS A 244 20.78 21.50 8.87
CA HIS A 244 21.81 22.42 8.42
C HIS A 244 23.20 21.78 8.52
N ASN A 245 24.09 22.19 7.63
CA ASN A 245 25.49 21.83 7.63
C ASN A 245 26.14 22.52 8.82
N SER A 246 26.72 21.73 9.71
CA SER A 246 27.48 22.19 10.87
C SER A 246 28.80 22.90 10.49
N THR A 247 29.19 22.91 9.20
CA THR A 247 30.53 23.29 8.74
C THR A 247 30.60 24.39 7.67
N SER A 248 29.52 25.10 7.34
CA SER A 248 29.55 26.09 6.25
C SER A 248 29.31 27.53 6.71
N THR A 249 30.16 28.44 6.25
CA THR A 249 30.07 29.91 6.40
C THR A 249 29.25 30.58 5.30
N ALA A 250 28.53 29.81 4.47
CA ALA A 250 27.76 30.31 3.33
C ALA A 250 26.25 30.50 3.66
N PRO A 251 25.54 31.44 2.99
CA PRO A 251 24.17 31.83 3.32
C PRO A 251 23.08 30.78 3.04
N THR A 252 23.41 29.62 2.47
CA THR A 252 22.47 28.48 2.32
C THR A 252 23.13 27.20 2.82
N ASN A 253 22.98 26.96 4.12
CA ASN A 253 23.63 25.86 4.86
C ASN A 253 22.81 24.56 4.90
N ILE A 254 21.67 24.45 4.23
CA ILE A 254 20.79 23.28 4.42
C ILE A 254 21.29 22.06 3.64
N ARG A 255 21.37 20.91 4.31
CA ARG A 255 21.54 19.58 3.72
C ARG A 255 20.36 19.29 2.81
N ARG A 256 20.67 18.86 1.59
CA ARG A 256 19.72 18.88 0.47
C ARG A 256 19.07 17.52 0.25
N ILE A 257 17.89 17.56 -0.34
CA ILE A 257 17.30 16.42 -1.05
C ILE A 257 17.43 16.66 -2.55
N LEU A 258 17.60 15.61 -3.34
CA LEU A 258 17.72 15.72 -4.79
C LEU A 258 16.59 14.95 -5.50
N TRP A 259 16.17 15.46 -6.65
CA TRP A 259 15.30 14.69 -7.53
C TRP A 259 16.05 13.48 -8.07
N HIS A 260 15.43 12.30 -8.03
CA HIS A 260 16.03 11.06 -8.51
C HIS A 260 16.55 11.18 -9.96
N ASP A 261 15.77 11.80 -10.85
CA ASP A 261 16.12 12.05 -12.26
C ASP A 261 17.39 12.88 -12.48
N THR A 262 17.78 13.71 -11.50
CA THR A 262 18.95 14.60 -11.64
C THR A 262 20.24 13.80 -11.60
N LEU A 263 20.27 12.71 -10.82
CA LEU A 263 21.37 11.76 -10.80
C LEU A 263 21.47 10.96 -12.09
N GLU A 264 20.34 10.46 -12.59
CA GLU A 264 20.32 9.65 -13.81
C GLU A 264 20.79 10.44 -15.01
N LYS A 265 20.38 11.72 -15.13
CA LYS A 265 20.84 12.61 -16.21
C LYS A 265 22.32 12.96 -16.07
N ALA A 266 22.82 13.21 -14.86
CA ALA A 266 24.25 13.43 -14.61
C ALA A 266 25.11 12.20 -14.91
N ALA A 267 24.59 11.00 -14.66
CA ALA A 267 25.24 9.73 -15.00
C ALA A 267 25.14 9.39 -16.50
N ALA A 268 24.00 9.67 -17.15
CA ALA A 268 23.74 9.38 -18.55
C ALA A 268 24.51 10.31 -19.51
N SER A 269 24.66 11.59 -19.14
CA SER A 269 25.50 12.57 -19.84
C SER A 269 26.97 12.13 -20.00
N LYS A 270 27.41 11.10 -19.27
CA LYS A 270 28.79 10.63 -19.23
C LYS A 270 29.01 9.23 -19.82
N ARG A 271 27.97 8.57 -20.34
CA ARG A 271 28.19 7.40 -21.19
C ARG A 271 28.75 7.89 -22.53
N GLN A 272 30.05 7.68 -22.77
CA GLN A 272 30.64 7.96 -24.08
C GLN A 272 29.83 7.26 -25.17
N PRO A 273 29.60 7.89 -26.34
CA PRO A 273 28.99 7.20 -27.46
C PRO A 273 29.84 5.99 -27.83
N LYS A 274 29.23 4.80 -27.85
CA LYS A 274 29.90 3.60 -28.37
C LYS A 274 30.50 3.92 -29.74
N PRO A 275 31.76 3.56 -30.02
CA PRO A 275 32.32 3.79 -31.35
C PRO A 275 31.43 3.08 -32.37
N LYS A 276 30.94 3.85 -33.36
CA LYS A 276 30.31 3.27 -34.55
C LYS A 276 31.39 2.45 -35.23
N LEU A 277 31.31 1.12 -35.13
CA LEU A 277 32.02 0.23 -36.04
C LEU A 277 31.52 0.56 -37.46
N SER A 278 32.35 1.29 -38.21
CA SER A 278 32.14 1.49 -39.64
C SER A 278 32.36 0.16 -40.35
N CYS A 279 31.29 -0.53 -40.74
CA CYS A 279 31.37 -1.51 -41.81
C CYS A 279 31.64 -0.76 -43.12
N ALA A 280 32.90 -0.68 -43.53
CA ALA A 280 33.29 -0.37 -44.90
C ALA A 280 33.97 -1.61 -45.51
N ALA A 281 33.37 -2.07 -46.60
CA ALA A 281 33.66 -3.29 -47.32
C ALA A 281 35.07 -3.35 -47.93
N LYS A 282 35.58 -4.58 -48.12
CA LYS A 282 36.47 -4.92 -49.24
C LYS A 282 36.07 -6.28 -49.83
N GLN A 283 35.34 -6.22 -50.94
CA GLN A 283 35.35 -7.23 -51.99
C GLN A 283 36.78 -7.40 -52.53
N SER A 284 37.22 -8.65 -52.68
CA SER A 284 38.16 -9.10 -53.73
C SER A 284 38.60 -10.53 -53.43
N LYS A 285 38.09 -11.50 -54.21
CA LYS A 285 38.80 -12.69 -54.75
C LYS A 285 37.79 -13.72 -55.28
N LYS A 286 37.45 -13.57 -56.55
CA LYS A 286 37.12 -14.66 -57.47
C LYS A 286 37.93 -14.39 -58.73
N ASN A 287 38.92 -15.25 -58.98
CA ASN A 287 39.47 -15.64 -60.28
C ASN A 287 40.77 -16.42 -60.02
N SER A 288 40.61 -17.73 -59.96
CA SER A 288 41.42 -18.80 -60.58
C SER A 288 41.01 -20.13 -59.95
#